data_AF-A0A4V2MLT1-F1
#
_entry.id   AF-A0A4V2MLT1-F1
#
_cell.length_a   1.000
_cell.length_b   1.000
_cell.length_c   1.000
_cell.angle_alpha   90.00
_cell.angle_beta   90.00
_cell.angle_gamma   90.00
#
_symmetry.space_group_name_H-M   'P 1'
#
loop_
_entity.id
_entity.type
_entity.pdbx_description
1 polymer ?
#
loop_
_entity_poly.entity_id
_entity_poly.type
_entity_poly.pdbx_seq_one_letter_code
_entity_poly.pdbx_strand_id
1 'polypeptide(L)'
;MNPYIRDLEGQLIEVTDLKEAITQTSGYIGILYQQQEPAMQAFVKKRQRYWKDIFQKLGRLKNKLESSKSTQVLNGGSPSTK
;
A
#
# COMPACT_ATOMS: atom_id res chain seq x y z
N MET A 1 -11.37 12.61 -2.01
CA MET A 1 -9.92 12.89 -1.84
C MET A 1 -9.17 11.59 -1.98
N ASN A 2 -8.11 11.57 -2.77
CA ASN A 2 -7.23 10.42 -2.87
C ASN A 2 -6.39 10.29 -1.58
N PRO A 3 -6.14 9.07 -1.09
CA PRO A 3 -5.26 8.87 0.05
C PRO A 3 -3.79 9.08 -0.35
N TYR A 4 -2.97 9.45 0.63
CA TYR A 4 -1.53 9.62 0.46
C TYR A 4 -0.77 8.68 1.39
N ILE A 5 0.41 8.25 0.93
CA ILE A 5 1.43 7.62 1.77
C ILE A 5 2.71 8.46 1.72
N ARG A 6 3.53 8.39 2.77
CA ARG A 6 4.89 8.95 2.74
C ARG A 6 5.87 7.84 2.43
N ASP A 7 6.81 8.06 1.53
CA ASP A 7 7.89 7.11 1.26
C ASP A 7 9.01 7.17 2.32
N LEU A 8 10.12 6.48 2.06
CA LEU A 8 11.29 6.48 2.95
C LEU A 8 12.08 7.80 2.95
N GLU A 9 11.90 8.63 1.94
CA GLU A 9 12.55 9.95 1.80
C GLU A 9 11.62 11.08 2.28
N GLY A 10 10.46 10.74 2.85
CA GLY A 10 9.48 11.67 3.38
C GLY A 10 8.58 12.30 2.31
N GLN A 11 8.70 11.89 1.05
CA GLN A 11 7.90 12.39 -0.06
C GLN A 11 6.47 11.83 0.02
N LEU A 12 5.49 12.69 -0.25
CA LEU A 12 4.10 12.28 -0.35
C LEU A 12 3.85 11.66 -1.73
N ILE A 13 3.28 10.46 -1.72
CA ILE A 13 2.83 9.76 -2.91
C ILE A 13 1.30 9.70 -2.85
N GLU A 14 0.68 10.30 -3.86
CA GLU A 14 -0.76 10.17 -4.08
C GLU A 14 -1.08 8.75 -4.55
N VAL A 15 -2.08 8.13 -3.94
CA VAL A 15 -2.56 6.81 -4.33
C VAL A 15 -3.86 6.98 -5.12
N THR A 16 -3.76 6.87 -6.44
CA THR A 16 -4.88 7.03 -7.37
C THR A 16 -5.71 5.75 -7.52
N ASP A 17 -5.04 4.59 -7.63
CA ASP A 17 -5.65 3.27 -7.56
C ASP A 17 -4.88 2.39 -6.57
N LEU A 18 -5.52 2.07 -5.44
CA LEU A 18 -4.89 1.31 -4.38
C LEU A 18 -4.65 -0.16 -4.75
N LYS A 19 -5.56 -0.78 -5.52
CA LYS A 19 -5.41 -2.18 -5.90
C LYS A 19 -4.28 -2.33 -6.88
N GLU A 20 -4.23 -1.44 -7.87
CA GLU A 20 -3.19 -1.44 -8.89
C GLU A 20 -1.81 -1.11 -8.29
N ALA A 21 -1.73 -0.13 -7.39
CA ALA A 21 -0.49 0.19 -6.70
C ALA A 21 0.08 -1.01 -5.90
N ILE A 22 -0.78 -1.78 -5.23
CA ILE A 22 -0.36 -3.00 -4.51
C ILE A 22 0.17 -4.06 -5.48
N THR A 23 -0.53 -4.28 -6.61
CA THR A 23 -0.12 -5.25 -7.63
C THR A 23 1.24 -4.90 -8.22
N GLN A 24 1.42 -3.64 -8.64
CA GLN A 24 2.68 -3.19 -9.24
C GLN A 24 3.85 -3.31 -8.26
N THR A 25 3.66 -2.86 -7.01
CA THR A 25 4.73 -2.93 -6.01
C THR A 25 5.13 -4.36 -5.66
N SER A 26 4.16 -5.28 -5.57
CA SER A 26 4.45 -6.72 -5.43
C SER A 26 5.25 -7.26 -6.62
N GLY A 27 4.88 -6.88 -7.85
CA GLY A 27 5.58 -7.29 -9.07
C GLY A 27 7.03 -6.83 -9.09
N TYR A 28 7.29 -5.55 -8.79
CA TYR A 28 8.65 -5.01 -8.73
C TYR A 28 9.51 -5.70 -7.67
N ILE A 29 8.95 -5.98 -6.50
CA ILE A 29 9.66 -6.74 -5.46
C ILE A 29 10.05 -8.13 -6.00
N GLY A 30 9.14 -8.82 -6.68
CA GLY A 30 9.40 -10.12 -7.30
C GLY A 30 10.55 -10.09 -8.31
N ILE A 31 10.53 -9.13 -9.24
CA ILE A 31 11.60 -8.94 -10.24
C ILE A 31 12.95 -8.71 -9.55
N LEU A 32 12.96 -7.89 -8.48
CA LEU A 32 14.19 -7.61 -7.74
C LEU A 32 14.74 -8.83 -7.00
N TYR A 33 13.89 -9.77 -6.55
CA TYR A 33 14.37 -11.02 -5.96
C TYR A 33 14.98 -11.98 -7.00
N GLN A 34 14.61 -11.85 -8.27
CA GLN A 34 15.17 -12.66 -9.36
C GLN A 34 16.50 -12.12 -9.89
N GLN A 35 16.86 -10.88 -9.55
CA GLN A 35 18.12 -10.28 -9.99
C GLN A 35 19.31 -10.87 -9.22
N GLN A 36 20.22 -11.53 -9.94
CA GLN A 36 21.36 -12.25 -9.36
C GLN A 36 22.71 -11.58 -9.66
N GLU A 37 22.75 -10.58 -10.54
CA GLU A 37 23.99 -9.91 -10.94
C GLU A 37 24.73 -9.30 -9.72
N PRO A 38 25.96 -9.76 -9.41
CA PRO A 38 26.70 -9.29 -8.23
C PRO A 38 26.91 -7.78 -8.20
N ALA A 39 27.20 -7.17 -9.36
CA ALA A 39 27.38 -5.73 -9.50
C ALA A 39 26.12 -4.93 -9.12
N MET A 40 24.94 -5.56 -9.16
CA MET A 40 23.66 -4.92 -8.89
C MET A 40 23.16 -5.14 -7.45
N GLN A 41 23.83 -5.97 -6.64
CA GLN A 41 23.35 -6.39 -5.32
C GLN A 41 23.04 -5.21 -4.39
N ALA A 42 23.93 -4.22 -4.31
CA ALA A 42 23.72 -3.04 -3.45
C ALA A 42 22.50 -2.20 -3.90
N PHE A 43 22.35 -2.01 -5.22
CA PHE A 43 21.22 -1.30 -5.81
C PHE A 43 19.90 -2.04 -5.58
N VAL A 44 19.89 -3.35 -5.88
CA VAL A 44 18.74 -4.23 -5.69
C VAL A 44 18.29 -4.22 -4.23
N LYS A 45 19.21 -4.35 -3.28
CA LYS A 45 18.91 -4.31 -1.85
C LYS A 45 18.25 -2.98 -1.43
N LYS A 46 18.74 -1.84 -1.94
CA LYS A 46 18.13 -0.52 -1.68
C LYS A 46 16.72 -0.46 -2.27
N ARG A 47 16.52 -0.92 -3.51
CA ARG A 47 15.21 -0.93 -4.18
C ARG A 47 14.21 -1.88 -3.52
N GLN A 48 14.64 -3.08 -3.11
CA GLN A 48 13.79 -4.03 -2.38
C GLN A 48 13.29 -3.42 -1.08
N ARG A 49 14.18 -2.78 -0.30
CA ARG A 49 13.78 -2.11 0.94
C ARG A 49 12.74 -1.03 0.68
N TYR A 50 12.97 -0.20 -0.34
CA TYR A 50 12.03 0.85 -0.72
C TYR A 50 10.66 0.29 -1.12
N TRP A 51 10.61 -0.63 -2.08
CA TRP A 51 9.33 -1.16 -2.55
C TRP A 51 8.58 -1.97 -1.51
N LYS A 52 9.29 -2.68 -0.63
CA LYS A 52 8.68 -3.40 0.51
C LYS A 52 8.00 -2.44 1.47
N ASP A 53 8.62 -1.31 1.77
CA ASP A 53 8.03 -0.26 2.62
C ASP A 53 6.76 0.32 1.98
N ILE A 54 6.79 0.65 0.68
CA ILE A 54 5.61 1.12 -0.05
C ILE A 54 4.49 0.08 -0.02
N PHE A 55 4.79 -1.19 -0.34
CA PHE A 55 3.81 -2.29 -0.33
C PHE A 55 3.13 -2.44 1.04
N GLN A 56 3.91 -2.37 2.13
CA GLN A 56 3.38 -2.44 3.49
C GLN A 56 2.47 -1.25 3.82
N LYS A 57 2.85 -0.03 3.42
CA LYS A 57 2.05 1.18 3.64
C LYS A 57 0.72 1.13 2.87
N LEU A 58 0.75 0.66 1.62
CA LEU A 58 -0.45 0.43 0.83
C LEU A 58 -1.36 -0.65 1.46
N GLY A 59 -0.79 -1.73 1.98
CA GLY A 59 -1.54 -2.76 2.71
C GLY A 59 -2.24 -2.22 3.97
N ARG A 60 -1.55 -1.39 4.75
CA ARG A 60 -2.15 -0.71 5.93
C ARG A 60 -3.27 0.24 5.52
N LEU A 61 -3.07 1.01 4.45
CA LEU A 61 -4.08 1.90 3.90
C LEU A 61 -5.32 1.11 3.47
N LYS A 62 -5.16 -0.01 2.77
CA LYS A 62 -6.26 -0.92 2.38
C LYS A 62 -7.04 -1.37 3.60
N ASN A 63 -6.36 -1.90 4.62
CA ASN A 63 -7.01 -2.38 5.84
C ASN A 63 -7.80 -1.27 6.53
N LYS A 64 -7.24 -0.06 6.63
CA LYS A 64 -7.93 1.10 7.22
C LYS A 64 -9.22 1.45 6.47
N LEU A 65 -9.20 1.42 5.13
CA LEU A 65 -10.38 1.71 4.32
C LEU A 65 -11.46 0.65 4.49
N GLU A 66 -11.10 -0.62 4.54
CA GLU A 66 -12.05 -1.72 4.76
C GLU A 66 -12.67 -1.68 6.17
N SER A 67 -11.87 -1.41 7.21
CA SER A 67 -12.39 -1.20 8.58
C SER A 67 -13.34 0.00 8.68
N SER A 68 -13.05 1.08 7.95
CA SER A 68 -13.89 2.28 7.92
C SER A 68 -15.23 2.02 7.21
N LYS A 69 -15.25 1.21 6.15
CA LYS A 69 -16.48 0.79 5.47
C LYS A 69 -17.36 -0.05 6.39
N SER A 70 -16.76 -0.98 7.13
CA SER A 70 -17.51 -1.87 8.05
C SER A 70 -18.21 -1.10 9.19
N THR A 71 -17.62 0.01 9.66
CA THR A 71 -18.20 0.85 10.72
C THR A 71 -19.41 1.67 10.23
N GLN A 72 -19.43 2.09 8.96
CA GLN A 72 -20.55 2.86 8.39
C GLN A 72 -21.81 2.01 8.17
N VAL A 73 -21.66 0.71 7.91
CA VAL A 73 -22.79 -0.20 7.64
C VAL A 73 -23.59 -0.53 8.92
N LEU A 74 -22.97 -0.45 10.10
CA LEU A 74 -23.61 -0.81 11.38
C LEU A 74 -24.42 0.32 12.02
N ASN A 75 -24.25 1.57 11.58
CA ASN A 75 -24.92 2.75 12.17
C ASN A 75 -26.17 3.20 11.40
N GLY A 76 -26.63 2.45 10.38
CA GLY A 76 -27.76 2.81 9.52
C GLY A 76 -29.14 2.28 9.96
N GLY A 77 -29.27 1.71 11.15
CA GLY A 77 -30.56 1.20 11.66
C GLY A 77 -31.34 2.28 12.41
N SER A 78 -32.34 2.89 11.75
CA SER A 78 -33.28 3.83 12.37
C SER A 78 -33.99 3.22 13.58
N PRO A 79 -34.23 4.01 14.66
CA PRO A 79 -35.08 3.59 15.76
C PRO A 79 -36.54 3.65 15.31
N SER A 80 -37.17 2.48 15.14
CA SER A 80 -38.60 2.40 14.97
C SER A 80 -39.25 2.68 16.32
N THR A 81 -39.66 3.92 16.55
CA THR A 81 -40.45 4.32 17.70
C THR A 81 -41.87 3.74 17.61
N LYS A 82 -42.31 3.23 18.76
CA LYS A 82 -43.64 2.69 19.08
C LYS A 82 -44.81 3.50 18.54
#